data_AF-A0A447PLF9-F1
#
_entry.id   AF-A0A447PLF9-F1
#
_cell.length_a   1.000
_cell.length_b   1.000
_cell.length_c   1.000
_cell.angle_alpha   90.00
_cell.angle_beta   90.00
_cell.angle_gamma   90.00
#
_symmetry.space_group_name_H-M   'P 1'
#
loop_
_entity.id
_entity.type
_entity.pdbx_description
1 polymer ?
#
loop_
_entity_poly.entity_id
_entity_poly.type
_entity_poly.pdbx_seq_one_letter_code
_entity_poly.pdbx_strand_id
1 'polypeptide(L)'
;MLAFEGNTAPYMQYAYTRVLSVFRKADIDEQALASAPVIISEDREAQLAARLLQFEETLTVVAREGTPHVMCAYLYDVAGLFSGFYEHCPILSAENDAVRNSRLKLAQMTAKTLKLGLDTLGIETVERM
;
A
#
# COMPACT_ATOMS: atom_id res chain seq x y z
N MET A 1 -22.11 4.99 4.20
CA MET A 1 -21.56 4.55 2.90
C MET A 1 -20.60 5.56 2.26
N LEU A 2 -20.82 6.88 2.38
CA LEU A 2 -19.95 7.93 1.78
C LEU A 2 -18.99 8.62 2.76
N ALA A 3 -18.76 8.05 3.95
CA ALA A 3 -17.85 8.62 4.93
C ALA A 3 -16.40 8.36 4.53
N PHE A 4 -15.50 9.30 4.83
CA PHE A 4 -14.05 9.15 4.69
C PHE A 4 -13.40 8.48 5.90
N GLU A 5 -14.21 7.90 6.79
CA GLU A 5 -13.75 7.10 7.93
C GLU A 5 -14.35 5.70 7.88
N GLY A 6 -13.58 4.73 8.36
CA GLY A 6 -13.95 3.31 8.37
C GLY A 6 -13.72 2.60 7.03
N ASN A 7 -14.18 1.35 6.95
CA ASN A 7 -14.01 0.51 5.76
C ASN A 7 -15.04 0.89 4.67
N THR A 8 -14.74 1.97 3.93
CA THR A 8 -15.59 2.52 2.87
C THR A 8 -14.79 2.73 1.58
N ALA A 9 -15.48 2.73 0.44
CA ALA A 9 -14.84 2.99 -0.85
C ALA A 9 -14.15 4.39 -0.92
N PRO A 10 -14.76 5.49 -0.42
CA PRO A 10 -14.07 6.79 -0.39
C PRO A 10 -12.79 6.77 0.46
N TYR A 11 -12.80 6.11 1.62
CA TYR A 11 -11.59 5.95 2.43
C TYR A 11 -10.50 5.20 1.66
N MET A 12 -10.85 4.09 1.01
CA MET A 12 -9.89 3.29 0.24
C MET A 12 -9.31 4.05 -0.96
N GLN A 13 -10.15 4.82 -1.68
CA GLN A 13 -9.70 5.68 -2.77
C GLN A 13 -8.76 6.79 -2.26
N TYR A 14 -9.09 7.42 -1.14
CA TYR A 14 -8.23 8.42 -0.51
C TYR A 14 -6.90 7.83 -0.01
N ALA A 15 -6.93 6.65 0.60
CA ALA A 15 -5.71 5.96 1.02
C ALA A 15 -4.81 5.66 -0.18
N TYR A 16 -5.38 5.18 -1.29
CA TYR A 16 -4.66 4.96 -2.53
C TYR A 16 -4.02 6.24 -3.09
N THR A 17 -4.76 7.36 -3.14
CA THR A 17 -4.21 8.64 -3.66
C THR A 17 -3.12 9.21 -2.76
N ARG A 18 -3.18 8.98 -1.44
CA ARG A 18 -2.10 9.32 -0.50
C ARG A 18 -0.84 8.53 -0.78
N VAL A 19 -0.94 7.22 -1.01
CA VAL A 19 0.22 6.39 -1.41
C VAL A 19 0.86 6.93 -2.69
N LEU A 20 0.06 7.23 -3.71
CA LEU A 20 0.56 7.81 -4.97
C LEU A 20 1.20 9.19 -4.78
N SER A 21 0.73 9.98 -3.81
CA SER A 21 1.28 11.31 -3.56
C SER A 21 2.74 11.29 -3.10
N VAL A 22 3.19 10.18 -2.48
CA VAL A 22 4.59 9.99 -2.08
C VAL A 22 5.50 9.96 -3.29
N PHE A 23 5.10 9.23 -4.33
CA PHE A 23 5.85 9.13 -5.60
C PHE A 23 5.91 10.46 -6.34
N ARG A 24 4.83 11.25 -6.33
CA ARG A 24 4.80 12.56 -6.99
C ARG A 24 5.74 13.59 -6.35
N LYS A 25 5.98 13.46 -5.04
CA LYS A 25 6.87 14.33 -4.28
C LYS A 25 8.32 13.84 -4.29
N ALA A 26 8.53 12.58 -4.66
CA ALA A 26 9.83 11.99 -4.78
C ALA A 26 10.40 12.31 -6.18
N ASP A 27 11.57 12.92 -6.21
CA ASP A 27 12.40 12.92 -7.42
C ASP A 27 13.02 11.52 -7.53
N ILE A 28 12.39 10.62 -8.28
CA ILE A 28 12.75 9.20 -8.36
C ILE A 28 13.49 8.96 -9.67
N ASP A 29 14.72 8.48 -9.56
CA ASP A 29 15.36 7.71 -10.64
C ASP A 29 14.78 6.29 -10.64
N GLU A 30 13.91 6.00 -11.60
CA GLU A 30 13.22 4.70 -11.72
C GLU A 30 14.20 3.54 -11.89
N GLN A 31 15.33 3.77 -12.57
CA GLN A 31 16.31 2.74 -12.88
C GLN A 31 17.16 2.40 -11.64
N ALA A 32 17.50 3.43 -10.86
CA ALA A 32 18.13 3.25 -9.54
C ALA A 32 17.17 2.56 -8.56
N LEU A 33 15.90 2.95 -8.53
CA LEU A 33 14.90 2.34 -7.63
C LEU A 33 14.64 0.86 -7.97
N ALA A 34 14.58 0.52 -9.26
CA ALA A 34 14.39 -0.86 -9.71
C ALA A 34 15.51 -1.79 -9.21
N SER A 35 16.76 -1.33 -9.30
CA SER A 35 17.95 -2.09 -8.90
C SER A 35 18.22 -2.08 -7.40
N ALA A 36 17.67 -1.11 -6.65
CA ALA A 36 17.85 -1.03 -5.20
C ALA A 36 17.21 -2.22 -4.44
N PRO A 37 17.85 -2.76 -3.40
CA PRO A 37 17.27 -3.82 -2.57
C PRO A 37 16.16 -3.26 -1.65
N VAL A 38 15.28 -4.15 -1.19
CA VAL A 38 14.40 -3.86 -0.05
C VAL A 38 15.14 -4.28 1.23
N ILE A 39 15.28 -3.34 2.15
CA ILE A 39 15.91 -3.51 3.45
C ILE A 39 14.84 -3.22 4.50
N ILE A 40 14.51 -4.21 5.32
CA ILE A 40 13.55 -4.09 6.41
C ILE A 40 14.33 -3.95 7.71
N SER A 41 14.12 -2.84 8.40
CA SER A 41 14.87 -2.42 9.59
C SER A 41 13.98 -2.10 10.78
N GLU A 42 12.75 -1.64 10.53
CA GLU A 42 11.77 -1.31 11.56
C GLU A 42 10.59 -2.29 11.56
N ASP A 43 9.99 -2.52 12.74
CA ASP A 43 8.84 -3.42 12.88
C ASP A 43 7.66 -3.00 12.01
N ARG A 44 7.45 -1.70 11.81
CA ARG A 44 6.37 -1.17 10.96
C ARG A 44 6.60 -1.50 9.48
N GLU A 45 7.86 -1.50 9.03
CA GLU A 45 8.22 -1.95 7.68
C GLU A 45 7.94 -3.44 7.53
N ALA A 46 8.34 -4.24 8.53
CA ALA A 46 8.13 -5.69 8.55
C ALA A 46 6.63 -6.06 8.54
N GLN A 47 5.81 -5.38 9.36
CA GLN A 47 4.36 -5.58 9.42
C GLN A 47 3.70 -5.28 8.08
N LEU A 48 4.03 -4.13 7.46
CA LEU A 48 3.49 -3.78 6.15
C LEU A 48 3.94 -4.79 5.09
N ALA A 49 5.23 -5.13 5.03
CA ALA A 49 5.77 -6.08 4.06
C ALA A 49 5.11 -7.46 4.18
N ALA A 50 4.99 -7.98 5.41
CA ALA A 50 4.32 -9.25 5.66
C ALA A 50 2.86 -9.20 5.20
N ARG A 51 2.11 -8.14 5.53
CA ARG A 51 0.72 -7.99 5.09
C ARG A 51 0.58 -7.89 3.57
N LEU A 52 1.51 -7.24 2.88
CA LEU A 52 1.50 -7.17 1.42
C LEU A 52 1.69 -8.55 0.77
N LEU A 53 2.53 -9.41 1.36
CA LEU A 53 2.74 -10.78 0.87
C LEU A 53 1.52 -11.70 1.10
N GLN A 54 0.65 -11.36 2.05
CA GLN A 54 -0.60 -12.09 2.33
C GLN A 54 -1.73 -11.81 1.32
N PHE A 55 -1.46 -11.09 0.23
CA PHE A 55 -2.46 -10.84 -0.81
C PHE A 55 -2.93 -12.13 -1.49
N GLU A 56 -2.01 -13.05 -1.78
CA GLU A 56 -2.31 -14.32 -2.48
C GLU A 56 -3.20 -15.26 -1.65
N GLU A 57 -2.90 -15.42 -0.36
CA GLU A 57 -3.73 -16.21 0.55
C GLU A 57 -5.12 -15.60 0.73
N THR A 58 -5.22 -14.26 0.74
CA THR A 58 -6.50 -13.55 0.77
C THR A 58 -7.33 -13.85 -0.49
N LEU A 59 -6.71 -13.78 -1.67
CA LEU A 59 -7.36 -14.16 -2.93
C LEU A 59 -7.81 -15.62 -2.93
N THR A 60 -6.98 -16.52 -2.40
CA THR A 60 -7.29 -17.96 -2.31
C THR A 60 -8.55 -18.19 -1.47
N VAL A 61 -8.69 -17.50 -0.33
CA VAL A 61 -9.89 -17.57 0.51
C VAL A 61 -11.11 -17.02 -0.22
N VAL A 62 -10.99 -15.85 -0.84
CA VAL A 62 -12.10 -15.22 -1.57
C VAL A 62 -12.59 -16.10 -2.73
N ALA A 63 -11.67 -16.67 -3.51
CA ALA A 63 -11.99 -17.55 -4.62
C ALA A 63 -12.64 -18.87 -4.17
N ARG A 64 -12.18 -19.43 -3.05
CA ARG A 64 -12.71 -20.70 -2.51
C ARG A 64 -14.09 -20.54 -1.90
N GLU A 65 -14.29 -19.49 -1.11
CA GLU A 65 -15.50 -19.31 -0.29
C GLU A 65 -16.54 -18.39 -0.94
N GLY A 66 -16.17 -17.65 -1.99
CA GLY A 66 -17.06 -16.65 -2.60
C GLY A 66 -17.38 -15.49 -1.66
N THR A 67 -16.40 -15.06 -0.83
CA THR A 67 -16.59 -14.06 0.24
C THR A 67 -15.78 -12.77 0.02
N PRO A 68 -16.20 -11.85 -0.87
CA PRO A 68 -15.46 -10.61 -1.17
C PRO A 68 -15.18 -9.70 0.03
N HIS A 69 -15.99 -9.77 1.09
CA HIS A 69 -15.78 -8.98 2.31
C HIS A 69 -14.40 -9.25 2.97
N VAL A 70 -13.82 -10.43 2.73
CA VAL A 70 -12.45 -10.76 3.17
C VAL A 70 -11.41 -9.88 2.47
N MET A 71 -11.57 -9.64 1.17
CA MET A 71 -10.72 -8.70 0.44
C MET A 71 -10.91 -7.26 0.94
N CYS A 72 -12.14 -6.84 1.21
CA CYS A 72 -12.41 -5.51 1.77
C CYS A 72 -11.71 -5.31 3.13
N ALA A 73 -11.74 -6.31 4.01
CA ALA A 73 -11.05 -6.27 5.29
C ALA A 73 -9.52 -6.22 5.11
N TYR A 74 -8.98 -7.07 4.23
CA TYR A 74 -7.56 -7.09 3.91
C TYR A 74 -7.04 -5.73 3.42
N LEU A 75 -7.73 -5.12 2.45
CA LEU A 75 -7.31 -3.84 1.88
C LEU A 75 -7.38 -2.72 2.91
N TYR A 76 -8.41 -2.72 3.77
CA TYR A 76 -8.53 -1.78 4.86
C TYR A 76 -7.36 -1.90 5.86
N ASP A 77 -6.97 -3.12 6.22
CA ASP A 77 -5.80 -3.37 7.08
C ASP A 77 -4.50 -2.89 6.43
N VAL A 78 -4.30 -3.16 5.12
CA VAL A 78 -3.13 -2.67 4.36
C VAL A 78 -3.06 -1.15 4.38
N ALA A 79 -4.20 -0.47 4.16
CA ALA A 79 -4.27 0.99 4.21
C ALA A 79 -3.92 1.53 5.61
N GLY A 80 -4.42 0.89 6.67
CA GLY A 80 -4.11 1.24 8.06
C GLY A 80 -2.62 1.07 8.39
N LEU A 81 -2.03 -0.08 8.03
CA LEU A 81 -0.60 -0.35 8.22
C LEU A 81 0.26 0.64 7.43
N PHE A 82 -0.14 0.98 6.21
CA PHE A 82 0.56 1.99 5.42
C PHE A 82 0.50 3.38 6.07
N SER A 83 -0.63 3.80 6.63
CA SER A 83 -0.71 5.09 7.34
C SER A 83 0.25 5.12 8.52
N GLY A 84 0.27 4.04 9.32
CA GLY A 84 1.20 3.92 10.45
C GLY A 84 2.66 3.94 10.01
N PHE A 85 3.00 3.20 8.95
CA PHE A 85 4.32 3.22 8.32
C PHE A 85 4.70 4.63 7.82
N TYR A 86 3.81 5.30 7.08
CA TYR A 86 4.06 6.63 6.51
C TYR A 86 4.29 7.70 7.59
N GLU A 87 3.58 7.61 8.72
CA GLU A 87 3.71 8.55 9.83
C GLU A 87 4.99 8.38 10.65
N HIS A 88 5.48 7.15 10.80
CA HIS A 88 6.59 6.83 11.71
C HIS A 88 7.92 6.57 10.99
N CYS A 89 7.89 6.20 9.71
CA CYS A 89 9.06 5.84 8.93
C CYS A 89 9.24 6.86 7.79
N PRO A 90 10.10 7.89 7.96
CA PRO A 90 10.31 8.91 6.94
C PRO A 90 10.72 8.30 5.59
N ILE A 91 9.95 8.55 4.54
CA ILE A 91 10.22 8.02 3.19
C ILE A 91 11.12 8.98 2.41
N LEU A 92 10.66 10.21 2.18
CA LEU A 92 11.36 11.19 1.34
C LEU A 92 12.57 11.81 2.03
N SER A 93 12.48 11.98 3.35
CA SER A 93 13.53 12.50 4.22
C SER A 93 14.22 11.38 4.99
N ALA A 94 14.33 10.19 4.39
CA ALA A 94 15.07 9.10 4.99
C ALA A 94 16.55 9.45 5.14
N GLU A 95 17.22 8.79 6.08
CA GLU A 95 18.60 9.10 6.48
C GLU A 95 19.62 8.86 5.37
N ASN A 96 19.34 7.93 4.47
CA ASN A 96 20.19 7.60 3.33
C ASN A 96 19.36 7.04 2.16
N ASP A 97 19.96 7.02 0.97
CA ASP A 97 19.31 6.58 -0.26
C ASP A 97 18.88 5.11 -0.25
N ALA A 98 19.60 4.24 0.47
CA ALA A 98 19.22 2.82 0.57
C ALA A 98 17.90 2.65 1.33
N VAL A 99 17.74 3.34 2.46
CA VAL A 99 16.49 3.35 3.24
C VAL A 99 15.37 4.04 2.46
N ARG A 100 15.66 5.19 1.82
CA ARG A 100 14.71 5.90 0.96
C ARG A 100 14.17 4.98 -0.13
N ASN A 101 15.05 4.32 -0.87
CA ASN A 101 14.67 3.44 -1.98
C ASN A 101 13.93 2.19 -1.48
N SER A 102 14.36 1.58 -0.37
CA SER A 102 13.63 0.47 0.26
C SER A 102 12.19 0.85 0.59
N ARG A 103 11.99 1.98 1.27
CA ARG A 103 10.68 2.50 1.68
C ARG A 103 9.80 2.89 0.49
N LEU A 104 10.40 3.46 -0.55
CA LEU A 104 9.72 3.73 -1.82
C LEU A 104 9.23 2.44 -2.48
N LYS A 105 10.01 1.35 -2.45
CA LYS A 105 9.55 0.05 -2.98
C LYS A 105 8.37 -0.52 -2.16
N LEU A 106 8.39 -0.38 -0.84
CA LEU A 106 7.24 -0.76 -0.01
C LEU A 106 6.00 0.05 -0.36
N ALA A 107 6.12 1.38 -0.48
CA ALA A 107 5.01 2.23 -0.93
C ALA A 107 4.52 1.85 -2.34
N GLN A 108 5.42 1.42 -3.23
CA GLN A 108 5.07 1.07 -4.61
C GLN A 108 4.27 -0.23 -4.64
N MET A 109 4.70 -1.21 -3.84
CA MET A 109 3.97 -2.46 -3.65
C MET A 109 2.61 -2.20 -3.03
N THR A 110 2.50 -1.34 -2.02
CA THR A 110 1.21 -0.93 -1.46
C THR A 110 0.28 -0.35 -2.51
N ALA A 111 0.75 0.58 -3.35
CA ALA A 111 -0.07 1.15 -4.41
C ALA A 111 -0.58 0.08 -5.38
N LYS A 112 0.30 -0.83 -5.82
CA LYS A 112 -0.05 -1.93 -6.74
C LYS A 112 -1.07 -2.88 -6.11
N THR A 113 -0.85 -3.30 -4.86
CA THR A 113 -1.75 -4.19 -4.13
C THR A 113 -3.11 -3.56 -3.90
N LEU A 114 -3.17 -2.29 -3.48
CA LEU A 114 -4.44 -1.59 -3.29
C LEU A 114 -5.22 -1.47 -4.60
N LYS A 115 -4.55 -1.08 -5.69
CA LYS A 115 -5.19 -0.97 -7.01
C LYS A 115 -5.73 -2.31 -7.49
N LEU A 116 -4.91 -3.36 -7.43
CA LEU A 116 -5.29 -4.68 -7.92
C LEU A 116 -6.40 -5.30 -7.06
N GLY A 117 -6.32 -5.18 -5.73
CA GLY A 117 -7.37 -5.67 -4.84
C GLY A 117 -8.71 -4.95 -5.07
N LEU A 118 -8.70 -3.63 -5.24
CA LEU A 118 -9.92 -2.87 -5.58
C LEU A 118 -10.47 -3.26 -6.96
N ASP A 119 -9.60 -3.54 -7.93
CA ASP A 119 -10.00 -4.01 -9.26
C ASP A 119 -10.68 -5.39 -9.20
N THR A 120 -10.20 -6.31 -8.36
CA THR A 120 -10.89 -7.60 -8.12
C THR A 120 -12.28 -7.45 -7.47
N LEU A 121 -12.54 -6.30 -6.83
CA LEU A 121 -13.85 -5.93 -6.28
C LEU A 121 -14.72 -5.13 -7.27
N GLY A 122 -14.21 -4.83 -8.47
CA GLY A 122 -14.88 -3.99 -9.46
C GLY A 122 -14.91 -2.50 -9.08
N ILE A 123 -13.99 -2.03 -8.24
CA ILE A 123 -13.90 -0.65 -7.77
C ILE A 123 -12.78 0.07 -8.50
N GLU A 124 -13.13 1.06 -9.31
CA GLU A 124 -12.15 1.91 -9.98
C GLU A 124 -11.41 2.86 -9.01
N THR A 125 -10.14 3.10 -9.31
CA THR A 125 -9.26 3.98 -8.55
C THR A 125 -9.03 5.30 -9.27
N VAL A 126 -8.95 6.40 -8.53
CA VAL A 126 -8.51 7.70 -9.03
C VAL A 126 -7.05 7.98 -8.66
N GLU A 127 -6.32 8.70 -9.52
CA GLU A 127 -4.92 9.05 -9.26
C GLU A 127 -4.77 10.23 -8.29
N ARG A 128 -5.82 11.06 -8.20
CA ARG A 128 -5.91 12.27 -7.36
C ARG A 128 -7.33 12.42 -6.84
N MET A 129 -7.44 12.87 -5.60
CA MET A 129 -8.67 13.21 -4.90
C MET A 129 -8.40 14.45 -4.03
#